data_AF-A0A7V6P2H5-F1
#
_entry.id   AF-A0A7V6P2H5-F1
#
_cell.length_a   1.000
_cell.length_b   1.000
_cell.length_c   1.000
_cell.angle_alpha   90.00
_cell.angle_beta   90.00
_cell.angle_gamma   90.00
#
_symmetry.space_group_name_H-M   'P 1'
#
loop_
_entity.id
_entity.type
_entity.pdbx_description
1 polymer ?
#
loop_
_entity_poly.entity_id
_entity_poly.type
_entity_poly.pdbx_seq_one_letter_code
_entity_poly.pdbx_strand_id
1 'polypeptide(L)'
;MTDAGCRKKAVYGMNKIHKTRFLHSNKGVTLVELLVSIAILSVVAMPFLASFLTSTSNNVKSERILVASNIAHRAMEEIKADPSRLTDMPDWTVFTSTTSEVPWTIDPDIDGYTIEYKIDEIIINHSMSNFALPADSDYEICFYAGSDSVTLSSTNYPLSSGGGAISYTLSVLKNGALYAYSFNGEADVSFVPSSGSIDIGIMFIGPESTGENFVIDIAADEEIELPINIYIVDDIFYKLVLSASGNDFNIFRSKSVDQAVSELASRIYSIGVRVKHKDEGILNTIASMIKK
;
A
#
# COMPACT_ATOMS: atom_id res chain seq x y z
N MET A 1 -85.91 -29.57 -60.90
CA MET A 1 -85.17 -29.55 -59.62
C MET A 1 -84.17 -28.41 -59.73
N THR A 2 -84.58 -27.21 -59.30
CA THR A 2 -84.31 -26.63 -57.95
C THR A 2 -82.85 -26.25 -57.81
N ASP A 3 -82.45 -25.07 -57.37
CA ASP A 3 -83.14 -23.88 -56.88
C ASP A 3 -82.08 -22.75 -56.81
N ALA A 4 -82.60 -21.54 -56.67
CA ALA A 4 -81.98 -20.25 -56.47
C ALA A 4 -80.74 -20.21 -55.56
N GLY A 5 -79.90 -19.20 -55.81
CA GLY A 5 -78.74 -18.89 -54.98
C GLY A 5 -78.25 -17.45 -55.11
N CYS A 6 -79.16 -16.49 -55.03
CA CYS A 6 -78.87 -15.08 -54.76
C CYS A 6 -77.90 -14.92 -53.57
N ARG A 7 -76.83 -14.12 -53.71
CA ARG A 7 -76.47 -13.11 -52.67
C ARG A 7 -75.45 -12.07 -53.13
N LYS A 8 -75.77 -10.86 -52.68
CA LYS A 8 -75.10 -9.58 -52.82
C LYS A 8 -73.83 -9.44 -51.96
N LYS A 9 -72.92 -8.59 -52.47
CA LYS A 9 -72.10 -7.56 -51.80
C LYS A 9 -71.06 -8.00 -50.76
N ALA A 10 -69.81 -7.57 -50.99
CA ALA A 10 -69.14 -6.64 -50.09
C ALA A 10 -68.09 -5.83 -50.86
N VAL A 11 -68.26 -4.51 -50.81
CA VAL A 11 -67.34 -3.49 -51.30
C VAL A 11 -66.11 -3.51 -50.39
N TYR A 12 -64.96 -3.93 -50.90
CA TYR A 12 -63.69 -3.75 -50.20
C TYR A 12 -63.21 -2.33 -50.46
N GLY A 13 -63.46 -1.45 -49.49
CA GLY A 13 -62.84 -0.13 -49.43
C GLY A 13 -61.34 -0.28 -49.22
N MET A 14 -60.55 -0.26 -50.29
CA MET A 14 -59.12 0.00 -50.18
C MET A 14 -58.92 1.50 -49.94
N ASN A 15 -58.76 1.85 -48.67
CA ASN A 15 -58.14 3.11 -48.27
C ASN A 15 -56.81 3.23 -49.01
N LYS A 16 -56.73 4.19 -49.94
CA LYS A 16 -55.46 4.67 -50.49
C LYS A 16 -54.66 5.24 -49.32
N ILE A 17 -53.75 4.44 -48.77
CA ILE A 17 -52.66 4.95 -47.95
C ILE A 17 -51.89 5.91 -48.86
N HIS A 18 -52.12 7.21 -48.66
CA HIS A 18 -51.27 8.24 -49.22
C HIS A 18 -49.88 7.98 -48.63
N LYS A 19 -49.00 7.34 -49.41
CA LYS A 19 -47.56 7.45 -49.21
C LYS A 19 -47.28 8.95 -49.11
N THR A 20 -46.92 9.39 -47.91
CA THR A 20 -46.42 10.72 -47.62
C THR A 20 -45.29 11.01 -48.62
N ARG A 21 -45.62 11.76 -49.68
CA ARG A 21 -44.66 12.37 -50.59
C ARG A 21 -43.95 13.48 -49.81
N PHE A 22 -43.06 13.10 -48.89
CA PHE A 22 -42.11 14.05 -48.32
C PHE A 22 -40.74 13.96 -48.99
N LEU A 23 -40.53 12.99 -49.88
CA LEU A 23 -39.21 12.69 -50.46
C LEU A 23 -39.13 12.84 -51.98
N HIS A 24 -40.01 13.61 -52.63
CA HIS A 24 -39.89 13.93 -54.06
C HIS A 24 -40.31 15.37 -54.35
N SER A 25 -39.70 16.31 -53.61
CA SER A 25 -39.61 17.69 -54.07
C SER A 25 -38.29 17.81 -54.84
N ASN A 26 -38.35 17.74 -56.17
CA ASN A 26 -37.22 18.08 -57.06
C ASN A 26 -36.92 19.60 -57.06
N LYS A 27 -37.14 20.28 -55.92
CA LYS A 27 -36.63 21.63 -55.70
C LYS A 27 -35.15 21.45 -55.38
N GLY A 28 -34.28 21.87 -56.29
CA GLY A 28 -32.84 21.86 -56.02
C GLY A 28 -32.56 22.57 -54.70
N VAL A 29 -31.58 22.06 -53.94
CA VAL A 29 -31.08 22.71 -52.72
C VAL A 29 -30.75 24.16 -53.07
N THR A 30 -31.38 25.10 -52.38
CA THR A 30 -31.10 26.51 -52.63
C THR A 30 -29.70 26.85 -52.10
N LEU A 31 -28.97 27.74 -52.78
CA LEU A 31 -27.64 28.18 -52.35
C LEU A 31 -27.64 28.66 -50.89
N VAL A 32 -28.71 29.34 -50.48
CA VAL A 32 -28.89 29.87 -49.12
C VAL A 32 -29.03 28.75 -48.09
N GLU A 33 -29.78 27.69 -48.40
CA GLU A 33 -29.96 26.54 -47.51
C GLU A 33 -28.67 25.74 -47.32
N LEU A 34 -27.85 25.63 -48.37
CA LEU A 34 -26.51 25.06 -48.29
C LEU A 34 -25.59 25.92 -47.40
N LEU A 35 -25.60 27.25 -47.60
CA LEU A 35 -24.79 28.20 -46.83
C LEU A 35 -25.14 28.16 -45.34
N VAL A 36 -26.42 28.20 -44.99
CA VAL A 36 -26.88 28.15 -43.60
C VAL A 36 -26.52 26.80 -42.95
N SER A 37 -26.64 25.71 -43.69
CA SER A 37 -26.29 24.36 -43.20
C SER A 37 -24.80 24.23 -42.87
N ILE A 38 -23.91 24.68 -43.76
CA ILE A 38 -22.45 24.67 -43.52
C ILE A 38 -22.07 25.64 -42.40
N ALA A 39 -22.73 26.81 -42.32
CA ALA A 39 -22.51 27.78 -41.26
C ALA A 39 -22.81 27.17 -39.88
N ILE A 40 -23.99 26.57 -39.69
CA ILE A 40 -24.37 25.91 -38.43
C ILE A 40 -23.42 24.74 -38.13
N LEU A 41 -23.09 23.91 -39.13
CA LEU A 41 -22.16 22.80 -38.97
C LEU A 41 -20.78 23.29 -38.48
N SER A 42 -20.27 24.39 -39.03
CA SER A 42 -18.97 24.94 -38.65
C SER A 42 -18.94 25.47 -37.21
N VAL A 43 -20.01 26.16 -36.78
CA VAL A 43 -20.15 26.70 -35.41
C VAL A 43 -20.14 25.56 -34.40
N VAL A 44 -20.81 24.45 -34.72
CA VAL A 44 -20.90 23.29 -33.83
C VAL A 44 -19.63 22.42 -33.89
N ALA A 45 -18.99 22.27 -35.06
CA ALA A 45 -17.82 21.42 -35.23
C ALA A 45 -16.57 21.92 -34.49
N MET A 46 -16.39 23.25 -34.36
CA MET A 46 -15.22 23.84 -33.69
C MET A 46 -15.02 23.35 -32.24
N PRO A 47 -16.00 23.44 -31.31
CA PRO A 47 -15.81 22.97 -29.94
C PRO A 47 -15.62 21.46 -29.85
N PHE A 48 -16.24 20.68 -30.74
CA PHE A 48 -16.03 19.22 -30.79
C PHE A 48 -14.62 18.85 -31.21
N LEU A 49 -14.06 19.53 -32.21
CA LEU A 49 -12.68 19.30 -32.64
C LEU A 49 -11.69 19.68 -31.54
N ALA A 50 -11.91 20.82 -30.87
CA ALA A 50 -11.10 21.24 -29.74
C ALA A 50 -11.13 20.23 -28.58
N SER A 51 -12.32 19.71 -28.25
CA SER A 51 -12.49 18.69 -27.21
C SER A 51 -11.80 17.37 -27.58
N PHE A 52 -11.90 16.94 -28.84
CA PHE A 52 -11.26 15.71 -29.33
C PHE A 52 -9.74 15.80 -29.31
N LEU A 53 -9.18 16.92 -29.76
CA LEU A 53 -7.74 17.18 -29.71
C LEU A 53 -7.22 17.16 -28.28
N THR A 54 -7.94 17.83 -27.36
CA THR A 54 -7.61 17.85 -25.93
C THR A 54 -7.68 16.45 -25.32
N SER A 55 -8.74 15.69 -25.63
CA SER A 55 -8.93 14.33 -25.11
C SER A 55 -7.84 13.38 -25.60
N THR A 56 -7.46 13.47 -26.87
CA THR A 56 -6.37 12.67 -27.45
C THR A 56 -5.03 13.00 -26.79
N SER A 57 -4.72 14.28 -26.64
CA SER A 57 -3.50 14.72 -25.96
C SER A 57 -3.47 14.27 -24.50
N ASN A 58 -4.59 14.36 -23.80
CA ASN A 58 -4.69 13.89 -22.41
C ASN A 58 -4.55 12.37 -22.32
N ASN A 59 -5.11 11.61 -23.27
CA ASN A 59 -4.99 10.16 -23.29
C ASN A 59 -3.54 9.70 -23.44
N VAL A 60 -2.80 10.31 -24.38
CA VAL A 60 -1.35 10.03 -24.56
C VAL A 60 -0.56 10.39 -23.31
N LYS A 61 -0.89 11.51 -22.65
CA LYS A 61 -0.24 11.89 -21.39
C LYS A 61 -0.54 10.89 -20.27
N SER A 62 -1.79 10.47 -20.12
CA SER A 62 -2.21 9.49 -19.12
C SER A 62 -1.53 8.14 -19.34
N GLU A 63 -1.45 7.66 -20.58
CA GLU A 63 -0.74 6.43 -20.93
C GLU A 63 0.74 6.51 -20.52
N ARG A 64 1.42 7.61 -20.84
CA ARG A 64 2.83 7.82 -20.44
C ARG A 64 3.01 7.82 -18.93
N ILE A 65 2.08 8.42 -18.17
CA ILE A 65 2.11 8.42 -16.71
C ILE A 65 1.92 7.01 -16.16
N LEU A 66 1.00 6.22 -16.72
CA LEU A 66 0.77 4.84 -16.31
C LEU A 66 2.01 3.97 -16.53
N VAL A 67 2.64 4.08 -17.70
CA VAL A 67 3.89 3.38 -18.01
C VAL A 67 5.00 3.80 -17.05
N ALA A 68 5.18 5.11 -16.83
CA ALA A 68 6.19 5.62 -15.89
C ALA A 68 5.96 5.14 -14.44
N SER A 69 4.70 5.08 -13.99
CA SER A 69 4.34 4.58 -12.66
C SER A 69 4.69 3.10 -12.50
N ASN A 70 4.39 2.28 -13.51
CA ASN A 70 4.74 0.86 -13.49
C ASN A 70 6.26 0.65 -13.48
N ILE A 71 7.01 1.44 -14.25
CA ILE A 71 8.48 1.41 -14.23
C ILE A 71 9.01 1.81 -12.86
N ALA A 72 8.47 2.87 -12.25
CA ALA A 72 8.87 3.33 -10.92
C ALA A 72 8.63 2.26 -9.84
N HIS A 73 7.47 1.59 -9.87
CA HIS A 73 7.16 0.50 -8.95
C HIS A 73 8.13 -0.67 -9.12
N ARG A 74 8.40 -1.08 -10.36
CA ARG A 74 9.36 -2.17 -10.62
C ARG A 74 10.76 -1.83 -10.10
N ALA A 75 11.25 -0.62 -10.38
CA ALA A 75 12.53 -0.16 -9.87
C ALA A 75 12.57 -0.14 -8.34
N MET A 76 11.49 0.31 -7.68
CA MET A 76 11.39 0.30 -6.22
C MET A 76 11.46 -1.12 -5.65
N GLU A 77 10.75 -2.08 -6.25
CA GLU A 77 10.79 -3.47 -5.79
C GLU A 77 12.15 -4.13 -6.05
N GLU A 78 12.80 -3.83 -7.18
CA GLU A 78 14.17 -4.29 -7.45
C GLU A 78 15.17 -3.75 -6.41
N ILE A 79 15.05 -2.47 -6.03
CA ILE A 79 15.89 -1.88 -4.97
C ILE A 79 15.62 -2.53 -3.60
N LYS A 80 14.35 -2.81 -3.27
CA LYS A 80 14.00 -3.50 -2.01
C LYS A 80 14.50 -4.94 -1.98
N ALA A 81 14.50 -5.63 -3.12
CA ALA A 81 14.90 -7.02 -3.24
C ALA A 81 16.42 -7.22 -3.27
N ASP A 82 17.21 -6.17 -3.45
CA ASP A 82 18.66 -6.23 -3.55
C ASP A 82 19.36 -5.55 -2.36
N PRO A 83 19.77 -6.32 -1.33
CA PRO A 83 20.49 -5.80 -0.18
C PRO A 83 21.83 -5.15 -0.52
N SER A 84 22.46 -5.49 -1.66
CA SER A 84 23.77 -4.94 -2.03
C SER A 84 23.70 -3.46 -2.39
N ARG A 85 22.54 -2.98 -2.85
CA ARG A 85 22.29 -1.55 -3.12
C ARG A 85 22.20 -0.71 -1.85
N LEU A 86 22.05 -1.37 -0.68
CA LEU A 86 22.07 -0.74 0.63
C LEU A 86 23.48 -0.69 1.24
N THR A 87 24.40 -1.56 0.79
CA THR A 87 25.76 -1.67 1.35
C THR A 87 26.77 -0.71 0.75
N ASP A 88 26.47 -0.12 -0.41
CA ASP A 88 27.31 0.92 -1.05
C ASP A 88 27.05 2.33 -0.49
N MET A 89 26.18 2.46 0.52
CA MET A 89 26.02 3.72 1.23
C MET A 89 27.28 3.97 2.07
N PRO A 90 27.92 5.16 1.95
CA PRO A 90 29.13 5.46 2.71
C PRO A 90 28.84 5.30 4.21
N ASP A 91 29.73 4.59 4.90
CA ASP A 91 29.68 4.41 6.35
C ASP A 91 29.51 5.80 7.01
N TRP A 92 28.33 6.06 7.60
CA TRP A 92 27.92 7.38 8.11
C TRP A 92 28.70 7.85 9.35
N THR A 93 29.84 7.24 9.66
CA THR A 93 30.57 7.50 10.92
C THR A 93 31.08 8.93 11.09
N VAL A 94 31.04 9.79 10.06
CA VAL A 94 31.31 11.23 10.23
C VAL A 94 30.51 12.08 9.23
N PHE A 95 29.23 12.30 9.51
CA PHE A 95 28.51 13.45 8.92
C PHE A 95 28.34 14.53 10.00
N THR A 96 29.34 15.41 10.07
CA THR A 96 29.14 16.72 10.69
C THR A 96 28.04 17.45 9.92
N SER A 97 27.10 18.06 10.65
CA SER A 97 25.91 18.76 10.17
C SER A 97 26.18 19.78 9.06
N THR A 98 26.34 19.29 7.85
CA THR A 98 26.29 20.05 6.61
C THR A 98 25.41 19.25 5.67
N THR A 99 24.21 19.79 5.44
CA THR A 99 23.21 19.37 4.47
C THR A 99 23.85 19.00 3.13
N SER A 100 24.21 17.73 2.94
CA SER A 100 24.51 17.20 1.62
C SER A 100 23.36 16.29 1.25
N GLU A 101 22.56 16.73 0.28
CA GLU A 101 21.52 15.90 -0.32
C GLU A 101 22.17 14.65 -0.94
N VAL A 102 21.59 13.47 -0.70
CA VAL A 102 22.02 12.25 -1.37
C VAL A 102 21.78 12.42 -2.88
N PRO A 103 22.84 12.27 -3.72
CA PRO A 103 22.70 12.43 -5.16
C PRO A 103 21.85 11.31 -5.76
N TRP A 104 21.09 11.64 -6.80
CA TRP A 104 20.30 10.65 -7.55
C TRP A 104 21.24 9.74 -8.35
N THR A 105 21.10 8.43 -8.15
CA THR A 105 21.74 7.40 -8.97
C THR A 105 20.89 7.16 -10.21
N ILE A 106 21.54 6.99 -11.37
CA ILE A 106 20.88 6.82 -12.66
C ILE A 106 21.01 5.36 -13.07
N ASP A 107 19.87 4.69 -13.22
CA ASP A 107 19.82 3.34 -13.81
C ASP A 107 19.73 3.42 -15.34
N PRO A 108 20.15 2.35 -16.05
CA PRO A 108 20.14 2.33 -17.51
C PRO A 108 18.74 2.51 -18.10
N ASP A 109 18.67 3.13 -19.28
CA ASP A 109 17.42 3.44 -19.99
C ASP A 109 16.55 2.18 -20.21
N ILE A 110 15.28 2.25 -19.81
CA ILE A 110 14.27 1.24 -20.12
C ILE A 110 13.17 1.90 -20.94
N ASP A 111 12.94 1.40 -22.17
CA ASP A 111 11.84 1.79 -23.05
C ASP A 111 11.69 3.32 -23.29
N GLY A 112 12.81 4.06 -23.35
CA GLY A 112 12.80 5.50 -23.57
C GLY A 112 12.57 6.35 -22.31
N TYR A 113 12.63 5.71 -21.14
CA TYR A 113 12.60 6.37 -19.84
C TYR A 113 13.96 6.24 -19.12
N THR A 114 14.38 7.33 -18.50
CA THR A 114 15.54 7.34 -17.59
C THR A 114 15.04 7.27 -16.16
N ILE A 115 15.59 6.34 -15.38
CA ILE A 115 15.22 6.10 -13.98
C ILE A 115 16.30 6.72 -13.10
N GLU A 116 15.87 7.59 -12.20
CA GLU A 116 16.70 8.20 -11.16
C GLU A 116 16.17 7.70 -9.81
N TYR A 117 17.05 7.16 -8.96
CA TYR A 117 16.67 6.78 -7.60
C TYR A 117 17.63 7.36 -6.56
N LYS A 118 17.14 7.57 -5.36
CA LYS A 118 17.94 7.89 -4.18
C LYS A 118 17.47 7.07 -3.00
N ILE A 119 18.40 6.69 -2.15
CA ILE A 119 18.13 5.96 -0.91
C ILE A 119 18.64 6.85 0.21
N ASP A 120 17.71 7.43 0.97
CA ASP A 120 18.02 8.21 2.15
C ASP A 120 17.90 7.31 3.37
N GLU A 121 18.95 7.19 4.18
CA GLU A 121 18.86 6.53 5.48
C GLU A 121 18.18 7.48 6.47
N ILE A 122 17.01 7.09 6.96
CA ILE A 122 16.36 7.70 8.10
C ILE A 122 16.89 6.98 9.34
N ILE A 123 17.96 7.55 9.90
CA ILE A 123 18.42 7.14 11.23
C ILE A 123 17.39 7.67 12.23
N ILE A 124 16.49 6.80 12.68
CA ILE A 124 15.69 7.10 13.86
C ILE A 124 16.62 6.88 15.06
N ASN A 125 17.34 7.95 15.43
CA ASN A 125 18.04 8.02 16.70
C ASN A 125 16.99 8.05 17.81
N HIS A 126 16.50 6.88 18.22
CA HIS A 126 15.91 6.76 19.54
C HIS A 126 17.06 6.91 20.53
N SER A 127 17.17 8.10 21.14
CA SER A 127 17.94 8.28 22.37
C SER A 127 17.28 7.40 23.44
N MET A 128 17.65 6.12 23.47
CA MET A 128 17.16 5.15 24.46
C MET A 128 17.93 5.33 25.75
N SER A 129 17.71 6.46 26.41
CA SER A 129 17.87 6.51 27.86
C SER A 129 16.66 5.78 28.45
N ASN A 130 16.84 4.53 28.86
CA ASN A 130 15.84 3.71 29.56
C ASN A 130 14.48 3.66 28.85
N PHE A 131 14.32 2.82 27.82
CA PHE A 131 12.96 2.38 27.47
C PHE A 131 12.48 1.44 28.58
N ALA A 132 11.97 2.02 29.66
CA ALA A 132 10.99 1.33 30.48
C ALA A 132 9.78 1.10 29.58
N LEU A 133 9.07 -0.01 29.79
CA LEU A 133 7.69 -0.10 29.31
C LEU A 133 6.98 1.22 29.67
N PRO A 134 6.10 1.75 28.79
CA PRO A 134 5.32 2.94 29.14
C PRO A 134 4.82 2.76 30.57
N ALA A 135 4.96 3.77 31.44
CA ALA A 135 4.48 3.65 32.82
C ALA A 135 2.98 3.29 32.90
N ASP A 136 2.28 3.43 31.77
CA ASP A 136 0.87 3.16 31.52
C ASP A 136 0.63 1.89 30.69
N SER A 137 1.61 0.97 30.52
CA SER A 137 1.30 -0.33 29.90
C SER A 137 0.31 -1.08 30.78
N ASP A 138 -0.83 -1.47 30.23
CA ASP A 138 -1.89 -2.15 30.98
C ASP A 138 -1.41 -3.48 31.56
N TYR A 139 -0.45 -4.12 30.86
CA TYR A 139 0.10 -5.40 31.28
C TYR A 139 1.52 -5.65 30.78
N GLU A 140 2.31 -6.38 31.57
CA GLU A 140 3.70 -6.78 31.27
C GLU A 140 3.86 -8.31 31.32
N ILE A 141 4.35 -8.89 30.23
CA ILE A 141 4.68 -10.31 30.08
C ILE A 141 6.20 -10.47 30.03
N CYS A 142 6.77 -11.15 31.03
CA CYS A 142 8.22 -11.39 31.09
C CYS A 142 8.55 -12.85 30.79
N PHE A 143 9.30 -13.05 29.71
CA PHE A 143 9.87 -14.32 29.29
C PHE A 143 11.35 -14.39 29.66
N TYR A 144 11.73 -15.46 30.35
CA TYR A 144 13.13 -15.76 30.68
C TYR A 144 13.60 -16.93 29.82
N ALA A 145 14.40 -16.65 28.79
CA ALA A 145 14.99 -17.66 27.95
C ALA A 145 16.17 -18.34 28.65
N GLY A 146 16.15 -19.66 28.67
CA GLY A 146 17.28 -20.55 28.94
C GLY A 146 17.79 -21.17 27.64
N SER A 147 18.73 -22.10 27.75
CA SER A 147 19.38 -22.73 26.59
C SER A 147 18.44 -23.54 25.68
N ASP A 148 17.39 -24.12 26.26
CA ASP A 148 16.49 -25.09 25.61
C ASP A 148 15.00 -24.80 25.86
N SER A 149 14.69 -23.76 26.64
CA SER A 149 13.34 -23.44 27.06
C SER A 149 13.21 -21.96 27.40
N VAL A 150 11.97 -21.46 27.41
CA VAL A 150 11.59 -20.14 27.89
C VAL A 150 10.68 -20.33 29.09
N THR A 151 10.92 -19.60 30.17
CA THR A 151 10.08 -19.62 31.36
C THR A 151 9.17 -18.39 31.38
N LEU A 152 7.87 -18.61 31.57
CA LEU A 152 6.87 -17.57 31.88
C LEU A 152 6.13 -17.99 33.15
N SER A 153 6.07 -17.12 34.16
CA SER A 153 5.34 -17.37 35.42
C SER A 153 5.64 -18.73 36.09
N SER A 154 6.89 -19.22 35.97
CA SER A 154 7.38 -20.52 36.44
C SER A 154 7.01 -21.75 35.59
N THR A 155 6.29 -21.58 34.48
CA THR A 155 6.04 -22.63 33.48
C THR A 155 7.14 -22.60 32.42
N ASN A 156 7.67 -23.77 32.05
CA ASN A 156 8.72 -23.92 31.06
C ASN A 156 8.16 -24.33 29.70
N TYR A 157 8.56 -23.61 28.66
CA TYR A 157 8.16 -23.78 27.27
C TYR A 157 9.40 -24.17 26.44
N PRO A 158 9.49 -25.40 25.93
CA PRO A 158 10.69 -25.86 25.22
C PRO A 158 10.92 -25.11 23.90
N LEU A 159 12.14 -24.66 23.63
CA LEU A 159 12.48 -23.99 22.37
C LEU A 159 12.65 -24.98 21.21
N SER A 160 13.02 -26.23 21.51
CA SER A 160 13.18 -27.31 20.54
C SER A 160 12.75 -28.65 21.16
N SER A 161 11.96 -29.44 20.44
CA SER A 161 11.65 -30.83 20.83
C SER A 161 12.08 -31.86 19.78
N GLY A 162 12.81 -31.44 18.74
CA GLY A 162 13.24 -32.36 17.68
C GLY A 162 13.53 -31.75 16.31
N GLY A 163 14.03 -30.50 16.22
CA GLY A 163 14.59 -29.94 14.98
C GLY A 163 13.70 -28.98 14.18
N GLY A 164 12.81 -28.23 14.85
CA GLY A 164 12.04 -27.15 14.21
C GLY A 164 11.61 -26.10 15.21
N ALA A 165 11.44 -24.86 14.74
CA ALA A 165 10.97 -23.75 15.57
C ALA A 165 9.57 -24.05 16.13
N ILE A 166 9.43 -23.94 17.45
CA ILE A 166 8.14 -24.11 18.13
C ILE A 166 7.45 -22.75 18.21
N SER A 167 6.20 -22.70 17.72
CA SER A 167 5.37 -21.50 17.80
C SER A 167 4.42 -21.59 18.99
N TYR A 168 4.31 -20.49 19.72
CA TYR A 168 3.43 -20.33 20.88
C TYR A 168 2.36 -19.28 20.61
N THR A 169 1.15 -19.48 21.12
CA THR A 169 0.07 -18.52 20.88
C THR A 169 -0.09 -17.57 22.06
N LEU A 170 -0.13 -16.27 21.80
CA LEU A 170 -0.62 -15.26 22.73
C LEU A 170 -2.00 -14.80 22.27
N SER A 171 -3.04 -15.15 23.01
CA SER A 171 -4.43 -14.79 22.68
C SER A 171 -4.88 -13.63 23.55
N VAL A 172 -5.37 -12.56 22.94
CA VAL A 172 -6.06 -11.45 23.63
C VAL A 172 -7.56 -11.66 23.48
N LEU A 173 -8.27 -11.66 24.60
CA LEU A 173 -9.68 -12.04 24.74
C LEU A 173 -10.48 -10.89 25.34
N LYS A 174 -11.75 -10.78 24.99
CA LYS A 174 -12.71 -9.90 25.66
C LYS A 174 -13.66 -10.74 26.49
N ASN A 175 -13.79 -10.46 27.78
CA ASN A 175 -14.70 -11.15 28.69
C ASN A 175 -15.63 -10.13 29.35
N GLY A 176 -16.69 -9.78 28.61
CA GLY A 176 -17.64 -8.76 29.02
C GLY A 176 -17.00 -7.37 29.11
N ALA A 177 -16.86 -6.84 30.32
CA ALA A 177 -16.27 -5.52 30.57
C ALA A 177 -14.74 -5.55 30.81
N LEU A 178 -14.15 -6.75 30.88
CA LEU A 178 -12.73 -6.95 31.08
C LEU A 178 -12.08 -7.48 29.81
N TYR A 179 -10.78 -7.24 29.70
CA TYR A 179 -9.93 -7.89 28.71
C TYR A 179 -9.08 -8.93 29.43
N ALA A 180 -8.63 -9.93 28.70
CA ALA A 180 -7.70 -10.90 29.23
C ALA A 180 -6.70 -11.32 28.17
N TYR A 181 -5.59 -11.91 28.61
CA TYR A 181 -4.73 -12.65 27.69
C TYR A 181 -4.48 -14.06 28.23
N SER A 182 -4.29 -14.99 27.30
CA SER A 182 -3.84 -16.36 27.54
C SER A 182 -2.58 -16.61 26.74
N PHE A 183 -1.58 -17.21 27.38
CA PHE A 183 -0.39 -17.70 26.69
C PHE A 183 -0.47 -19.21 26.56
N ASN A 184 -0.50 -19.71 25.33
CA ASN A 184 -0.51 -21.13 24.98
C ASN A 184 -1.60 -21.96 25.70
N GLY A 185 -2.78 -21.37 25.91
CA GLY A 185 -3.92 -22.03 26.57
C GLY A 185 -3.82 -22.09 28.10
N GLU A 186 -2.85 -21.40 28.71
CA GLU A 186 -2.81 -21.17 30.16
C GLU A 186 -4.00 -20.32 30.62
N ALA A 187 -4.23 -20.32 31.94
CA ALA A 187 -5.32 -19.54 32.54
C ALA A 187 -5.24 -18.05 32.18
N ASP A 188 -6.41 -17.50 31.83
CA ASP A 188 -6.57 -16.10 31.45
C ASP A 188 -6.14 -15.16 32.58
N VAL A 189 -5.36 -14.15 32.24
CA VAL A 189 -5.05 -13.03 33.13
C VAL A 189 -5.87 -11.82 32.72
N SER A 190 -6.84 -11.45 33.54
CA SER A 190 -7.74 -10.32 33.28
C SER A 190 -7.13 -8.97 33.64
N PHE A 191 -7.38 -7.96 32.83
CA PHE A 191 -6.95 -6.58 33.01
C PHE A 191 -7.99 -5.58 32.48
N VAL A 192 -7.83 -4.31 32.87
CA VAL A 192 -8.66 -3.18 32.42
C VAL A 192 -7.76 -2.20 31.66
N PRO A 193 -8.07 -1.86 30.40
CA PRO A 193 -7.27 -0.92 29.64
C PRO A 193 -7.32 0.49 30.24
N SER A 194 -6.17 1.13 30.33
CA SER A 194 -5.99 2.44 30.96
C SER A 194 -6.20 3.61 30.00
N SER A 195 -6.09 3.38 28.69
CA SER A 195 -5.79 4.44 27.71
C SER A 195 -6.66 4.47 26.44
N GLY A 196 -7.73 3.66 26.36
CA GLY A 196 -8.51 3.52 25.11
C GLY A 196 -7.76 2.75 24.01
N SER A 197 -6.59 2.22 24.33
CA SER A 197 -5.89 1.14 23.64
C SER A 197 -5.63 0.01 24.63
N ILE A 198 -5.28 -1.17 24.11
CA ILE A 198 -4.78 -2.30 24.89
C ILE A 198 -3.26 -2.30 24.74
N ASP A 199 -2.55 -1.95 25.80
CA ASP A 199 -1.09 -1.82 25.78
C ASP A 199 -0.42 -3.04 26.47
N ILE A 200 0.22 -3.91 25.67
CA ILE A 200 0.89 -5.14 26.15
C ILE A 200 2.40 -5.00 26.01
N GLY A 201 3.11 -5.05 27.14
CA GLY A 201 4.55 -5.19 27.19
C GLY A 201 5.00 -6.65 27.11
N ILE A 202 5.98 -6.97 26.27
CA ILE A 202 6.64 -8.27 26.18
C ILE A 202 8.13 -8.05 26.39
N MET A 203 8.67 -8.59 27.47
CA MET A 203 10.10 -8.56 27.76
C MET A 203 10.69 -9.96 27.59
N PHE A 204 11.70 -10.09 26.74
CA PHE A 204 12.41 -11.32 26.44
C PHE A 204 13.87 -11.19 26.90
N ILE A 205 14.21 -11.91 27.97
CA ILE A 205 15.50 -11.84 28.66
C ILE A 205 16.15 -13.21 28.61
N GLY A 206 17.43 -13.31 28.30
CA GLY A 206 18.16 -14.59 28.44
C GLY A 206 19.59 -14.52 27.95
N PRO A 207 20.36 -15.62 28.08
CA PRO A 207 21.76 -15.64 27.70
C PRO A 207 21.91 -15.59 26.17
N GLU A 208 22.97 -14.93 25.69
CA GLU A 208 23.30 -14.77 24.26
C GLU A 208 23.38 -16.08 23.45
N SER A 209 23.42 -17.24 24.10
CA SER A 209 23.72 -18.54 23.49
C SER A 209 22.51 -19.43 23.18
N THR A 210 21.29 -18.90 23.07
CA THR A 210 20.13 -19.71 22.66
C THR A 210 20.20 -20.02 21.17
N GLY A 211 20.12 -21.31 20.80
CA GLY A 211 20.33 -21.75 19.41
C GLY A 211 19.18 -21.40 18.46
N GLU A 212 17.94 -21.41 18.97
CA GLU A 212 16.73 -21.34 18.14
C GLU A 212 15.94 -20.05 18.37
N ASN A 213 15.02 -19.73 17.45
CA ASN A 213 14.13 -18.57 17.57
C ASN A 213 12.91 -18.95 18.41
N PHE A 214 12.46 -18.03 19.27
CA PHE A 214 11.20 -18.15 19.97
C PHE A 214 10.12 -17.44 19.16
N VAL A 215 9.15 -18.21 18.66
CA VAL A 215 8.08 -17.66 17.82
C VAL A 215 6.82 -17.52 18.66
N ILE A 216 6.24 -16.31 18.69
CA ILE A 216 4.93 -16.06 19.28
C ILE A 216 3.96 -15.62 18.18
N ASP A 217 2.89 -16.39 18.01
CA ASP A 217 1.73 -16.06 17.19
C ASP A 217 0.72 -15.30 18.05
N ILE A 218 0.46 -14.05 17.71
CA ILE A 218 -0.48 -13.21 18.42
C ILE A 218 -1.84 -13.30 17.73
N ALA A 219 -2.85 -13.65 18.50
CA ALA A 219 -4.24 -13.72 18.08
C ALA A 219 -5.08 -12.80 18.97
N ALA A 220 -6.07 -12.15 18.38
CA ALA A 220 -7.02 -11.31 19.11
C ALA A 220 -8.43 -11.75 18.76
N ASP A 221 -9.30 -11.74 19.76
CA ASP A 221 -10.73 -11.97 19.59
C ASP A 221 -11.35 -10.92 18.65
N GLU A 222 -12.30 -11.35 17.82
CA GLU A 222 -13.02 -10.48 16.87
C GLU A 222 -13.88 -9.45 17.61
N GLU A 223 -14.24 -9.69 18.87
CA GLU A 223 -15.02 -8.76 19.70
C GLU A 223 -14.21 -7.58 20.26
N ILE A 224 -12.90 -7.54 20.03
CA ILE A 224 -12.02 -6.45 20.49
C ILE A 224 -12.18 -5.24 19.59
N GLU A 225 -12.68 -4.14 20.16
CA GLU A 225 -12.92 -2.88 19.46
C GLU A 225 -11.80 -1.85 19.66
N LEU A 226 -10.86 -2.12 20.57
CA LEU A 226 -9.75 -1.22 20.89
C LEU A 226 -8.49 -1.60 20.10
N PRO A 227 -7.67 -0.62 19.69
CA PRO A 227 -6.37 -0.91 19.08
C PRO A 227 -5.46 -1.62 20.07
N ILE A 228 -4.74 -2.64 19.60
CA ILE A 228 -3.78 -3.41 20.39
C ILE A 228 -2.37 -2.94 20.04
N ASN A 229 -1.67 -2.43 21.04
CA ASN A 229 -0.28 -2.00 20.96
C ASN A 229 0.59 -3.01 21.70
N ILE A 230 1.59 -3.55 21.01
CA ILE A 230 2.53 -4.52 21.58
C ILE A 230 3.90 -3.87 21.64
N TYR A 231 4.45 -3.74 22.85
CA TYR A 231 5.78 -3.20 23.10
C TYR A 231 6.72 -4.33 23.44
N ILE A 232 7.77 -4.53 22.65
CA ILE A 232 8.72 -5.62 22.83
C ILE A 232 10.03 -5.05 23.34
N VAL A 233 10.62 -5.71 24.33
CA VAL A 233 12.00 -5.54 24.76
C VAL A 233 12.70 -6.89 24.55
N ASP A 234 13.59 -6.99 23.57
CA ASP A 234 14.37 -8.21 23.30
C ASP A 234 15.85 -7.97 23.61
N ASP A 235 16.38 -8.64 24.63
CA ASP A 235 17.78 -8.55 25.03
C ASP A 235 18.72 -9.31 24.06
N ILE A 236 18.24 -10.43 23.51
CA ILE A 236 19.06 -11.47 22.85
C ILE A 236 19.10 -11.31 21.32
N PHE A 237 18.85 -10.11 20.79
CA PHE A 237 18.89 -9.77 19.36
C PHE A 237 18.02 -10.64 18.43
N TYR A 238 16.77 -10.22 18.22
CA TYR A 238 15.87 -10.79 17.20
C TYR A 238 15.57 -12.28 17.38
N LYS A 239 15.76 -12.81 18.58
CA LYS A 239 15.40 -14.19 18.93
C LYS A 239 13.91 -14.34 19.12
N LEU A 240 13.23 -13.29 19.57
CA LEU A 240 11.78 -13.25 19.58
C LEU A 240 11.27 -12.86 18.18
N VAL A 241 10.65 -13.83 17.52
CA VAL A 241 9.91 -13.65 16.27
C VAL A 241 8.44 -13.53 16.64
N LEU A 242 7.81 -12.44 16.21
CA LEU A 242 6.36 -12.31 16.31
C LEU A 242 5.74 -12.57 14.96
N SER A 243 4.67 -13.34 14.97
CA SER A 243 3.70 -13.39 13.90
C SER A 243 2.36 -12.92 14.47
N ALA A 244 1.56 -12.26 13.65
CA ALA A 244 0.24 -11.80 14.05
C ALA A 244 -0.76 -12.29 13.02
N SER A 245 -1.84 -12.93 13.48
CA SER A 245 -2.92 -13.41 12.63
C SER A 245 -4.23 -12.81 13.10
N GLY A 246 -4.94 -12.09 12.22
CA GLY A 246 -6.22 -11.46 12.53
C GLY A 246 -6.18 -9.93 12.47
N ASN A 247 -6.50 -9.28 13.59
CA ASN A 247 -6.69 -7.82 13.74
C ASN A 247 -5.47 -6.95 13.37
N ASP A 248 -5.68 -5.64 13.21
CA ASP A 248 -4.62 -4.64 13.01
C ASP A 248 -3.84 -4.43 14.33
N PHE A 249 -2.63 -4.99 14.42
CA PHE A 249 -1.73 -4.82 15.56
C PHE A 249 -0.70 -3.72 15.31
N ASN A 250 -0.50 -2.84 16.28
CA ASN A 250 0.64 -1.92 16.29
C ASN A 250 1.79 -2.56 17.07
N ILE A 251 2.86 -2.93 16.39
CA ILE A 251 4.02 -3.59 17.02
C ILE A 251 5.18 -2.61 17.13
N PHE A 252 5.61 -2.36 18.36
CA PHE A 252 6.74 -1.52 18.73
C PHE A 252 7.86 -2.41 19.30
N ARG A 253 9.07 -2.36 18.72
CA ARG A 253 10.20 -3.18 19.17
C ARG A 253 11.34 -2.30 19.69
N SER A 254 11.86 -2.67 20.85
CA SER A 254 13.00 -2.05 21.53
C SER A 254 13.96 -3.12 22.06
N LYS A 255 15.17 -2.72 22.44
CA LYS A 255 16.22 -3.60 22.97
C LYS A 255 16.49 -3.25 24.44
N SER A 256 16.69 -4.26 25.28
CA SER A 256 17.32 -4.12 26.61
C SER A 256 18.80 -3.72 26.40
N VAL A 257 19.15 -2.48 26.75
CA VAL A 257 20.55 -2.03 26.71
C VAL A 257 21.15 -2.34 28.08
N ASP A 258 21.90 -3.43 28.17
CA ASP A 258 22.95 -3.52 29.17
C ASP A 258 23.96 -2.39 28.89
N GLN A 259 24.38 -1.66 29.92
CA GLN A 259 24.92 -0.28 29.87
C GLN A 259 26.17 -0.01 28.97
N ALA A 260 26.63 -0.96 28.16
CA ALA A 260 27.88 -0.87 27.41
C ALA A 260 27.75 -0.85 25.88
N VAL A 261 26.56 -1.02 25.28
CA VAL A 261 26.43 -1.02 23.82
C VAL A 261 25.45 0.06 23.37
N SER A 262 25.94 1.29 23.30
CA SER A 262 25.37 2.33 22.46
C SER A 262 25.56 1.94 21.00
N GLU A 263 24.56 2.18 20.16
CA GLU A 263 24.58 2.04 18.69
C GLU A 263 24.04 0.72 18.12
N LEU A 264 22.73 0.53 18.27
CA LEU A 264 21.96 -0.33 17.37
C LEU A 264 20.68 0.40 16.96
N ALA A 265 20.80 1.24 15.93
CA ALA A 265 19.66 1.90 15.31
C ALA A 265 18.93 0.93 14.38
N SER A 266 17.61 0.84 14.48
CA SER A 266 16.80 0.35 13.37
C SER A 266 16.98 1.32 12.21
N ARG A 267 17.65 0.86 11.15
CA ARG A 267 17.90 1.65 9.94
C ARG A 267 16.66 1.58 9.07
N ILE A 268 15.91 2.67 9.02
CA ILE A 268 14.79 2.81 8.08
C ILE A 268 15.32 3.54 6.86
N TYR A 269 15.02 3.06 5.66
CA TYR A 269 15.43 3.71 4.42
C TYR A 269 14.22 4.32 3.71
N SER A 270 14.37 5.53 3.19
CA SER A 270 13.42 6.15 2.28
C SER A 270 13.94 6.05 0.85
N ILE A 271 13.18 5.39 -0.02
CA ILE A 271 13.53 5.24 -1.43
C ILE A 271 12.74 6.27 -2.24
N GLY A 272 13.45 7.24 -2.82
CA GLY A 272 12.90 8.15 -3.81
C GLY A 272 13.16 7.63 -5.22
N VAL A 273 12.13 7.54 -6.06
CA VAL A 273 12.27 7.17 -7.49
C VAL A 273 11.67 8.27 -8.36
N ARG A 274 12.36 8.63 -9.43
CA ARG A 274 11.92 9.57 -10.47
C ARG A 274 12.11 8.91 -11.83
N VAL A 275 11.08 9.00 -12.66
CA VAL A 275 11.11 8.45 -14.01
C VAL A 275 10.92 9.61 -14.99
N LYS A 276 11.87 9.80 -15.91
CA LYS A 276 11.85 10.88 -16.90
C LYS A 276 11.68 10.30 -18.30
N HIS A 277 10.71 10.81 -19.05
CA HIS A 277 10.56 10.46 -20.45
C HIS A 277 11.54 11.27 -21.31
N LYS A 278 12.27 10.60 -22.21
CA LYS A 278 13.36 11.18 -23.01
C LYS A 278 12.97 12.44 -23.81
N ASP A 279 11.73 12.51 -24.28
CA ASP A 279 11.25 13.65 -25.07
C ASP A 279 11.01 14.94 -24.26
N GLU A 280 10.86 14.87 -22.93
CA GLU A 280 10.61 16.06 -22.11
C GLU A 280 11.86 16.93 -21.94
N GLY A 281 13.07 16.34 -22.04
CA GLY A 281 14.33 17.09 -22.01
C GLY A 281 14.50 18.02 -23.21
N ILE A 282 14.04 17.59 -24.39
CA ILE A 282 14.13 18.36 -25.63
C ILE A 282 13.10 19.50 -25.62
N LEU A 283 11.86 19.25 -25.19
CA LEU A 283 10.81 20.26 -25.12
C LEU A 283 11.13 21.36 -24.10
N ASN A 284 11.68 21.02 -22.93
CA ASN A 284 12.12 22.02 -21.94
C ASN A 284 13.32 22.83 -22.41
N THR A 285 14.26 22.21 -23.14
CA THR A 285 15.39 22.91 -23.75
C THR A 285 14.91 23.89 -24.82
N ILE A 286 14.01 23.47 -25.72
CA ILE A 286 13.43 24.33 -26.76
C ILE A 286 12.58 25.46 -26.13
N ALA A 287 11.76 25.17 -25.12
CA ALA A 287 10.97 26.18 -24.42
C ALA A 287 11.85 27.20 -23.67
N SER A 288 13.01 26.77 -23.13
CA SER A 288 13.99 27.67 -22.53
C SER A 288 14.71 28.55 -23.56
N MET A 289 14.90 28.05 -24.79
CA MET A 289 15.49 28.82 -25.89
C MET A 289 14.53 29.86 -26.49
N ILE A 290 13.21 29.64 -26.41
CA ILE A 290 12.18 30.58 -26.89
C ILE A 290 11.94 31.73 -25.90
N LYS A 291 12.30 31.56 -24.61
CA LYS A 291 12.12 32.58 -23.56
C LYS A 291 13.29 33.58 -23.43
N LYS A 292 14.16 33.69 -24.43
CA LYS A 292 15.22 34.72 -24.49
C LYS A 292 14.83 35.88 -25.39
#